data_AF-A0A381YZ22-F1
#
_entry.id   AF-A0A381YZ22-F1
#
_cell.length_a   1.000
_cell.length_b   1.000
_cell.length_c   1.000
_cell.angle_alpha   90.00
_cell.angle_beta   90.00
_cell.angle_gamma   90.00
#
_symmetry.space_group_name_H-M   'P 1'
#
loop_
_entity.id
_entity.type
_entity.pdbx_description
1 polymer ?
#
loop_
_entity_poly.entity_id
_entity_poly.type
_entity_poly.pdbx_seq_one_letter_code
_entity_poly.pdbx_strand_id
1 'polypeptide(L)'
;MGLDPNPNNSLSVDGIRFIPIEVIDVAGLVPGAHEGKGMGNKFLDDLRQADVLIQIVDCSGTTDLEGNTVESADPLDEIKFLEDELHHWIGEIVVRNWSRSARAVEAGEKIENFLSERLAGLKFTREQV
;
A
#
# COMPACT_ATOMS: atom_id res chain seq x y z
N MET A 1 -29.28 -33.44 -0.82
CA MET A 1 -28.97 -32.48 0.26
C MET A 1 -28.52 -31.20 -0.42
N GLY A 2 -29.46 -30.27 -0.67
CA GLY A 2 -29.27 -29.12 -1.56
C GLY A 2 -29.99 -27.91 -0.99
N LEU A 3 -29.56 -27.45 0.17
CA LEU A 3 -30.00 -26.16 0.69
C LEU A 3 -28.75 -25.29 0.73
N ASP A 4 -28.67 -24.34 -0.19
CA ASP A 4 -27.75 -23.23 -0.04
C ASP A 4 -28.14 -22.48 1.23
N PRO A 5 -27.20 -22.27 2.17
CA PRO A 5 -27.47 -21.43 3.33
C PRO A 5 -27.85 -20.02 2.86
N ASN A 6 -28.75 -19.36 3.58
CA ASN A 6 -29.18 -17.98 3.29
C ASN A 6 -28.56 -17.00 4.31
N PRO A 7 -27.28 -16.62 4.17
CA PRO A 7 -26.62 -15.71 5.10
C PRO A 7 -27.00 -14.24 4.85
N ASN A 8 -27.09 -13.44 5.91
CA ASN A 8 -27.52 -12.03 5.83
C ASN A 8 -26.49 -11.08 5.16
N ASN A 9 -25.24 -11.51 5.03
CA ASN A 9 -24.10 -10.63 4.66
C ASN A 9 -23.26 -11.17 3.50
N SER A 10 -23.73 -12.19 2.80
CA SER A 10 -23.00 -12.83 1.70
C SER A 10 -23.99 -13.56 0.79
N LEU A 11 -23.54 -13.93 -0.40
CA LEU A 11 -24.32 -14.78 -1.30
C LEU A 11 -23.83 -16.22 -1.17
N SER A 12 -24.74 -17.20 -1.19
CA SER A 12 -24.39 -18.62 -1.32
C SER A 12 -25.05 -19.19 -2.56
N VAL A 13 -24.27 -19.82 -3.43
CA VAL A 13 -24.76 -20.49 -4.66
C VAL A 13 -24.01 -21.80 -4.82
N ASP A 14 -24.74 -22.91 -4.97
CA ASP A 14 -24.21 -24.26 -5.21
C ASP A 14 -23.15 -24.69 -4.19
N GLY A 15 -23.33 -24.32 -2.92
CA GLY A 15 -22.40 -24.61 -1.83
C GLY A 15 -21.17 -23.70 -1.77
N ILE A 16 -21.08 -22.68 -2.63
CA ILE A 16 -20.02 -21.67 -2.63
C ILE A 16 -20.52 -20.40 -1.96
N ARG A 17 -19.77 -19.89 -0.98
CA ARG A 17 -20.06 -18.62 -0.30
C ARG A 17 -19.22 -17.48 -0.88
N PHE A 18 -19.88 -16.45 -1.37
CA PHE A 18 -19.29 -15.23 -1.90
C PHE A 18 -19.29 -14.16 -0.81
N ILE A 19 -18.11 -13.88 -0.27
CA ILE A 19 -17.90 -12.87 0.76
C ILE A 19 -17.65 -11.52 0.06
N PRO A 20 -18.48 -10.49 0.30
CA PRO A 20 -18.24 -9.19 -0.29
C PRO A 20 -16.96 -8.57 0.28
N ILE A 21 -16.16 -7.96 -0.60
CA ILE A 21 -14.98 -7.18 -0.25
C ILE A 21 -15.11 -5.79 -0.86
N GLU A 22 -14.53 -4.79 -0.20
CA GLU A 22 -14.40 -3.44 -0.75
C GLU A 22 -13.16 -3.39 -1.64
N VAL A 23 -13.32 -2.81 -2.83
CA VAL A 23 -12.23 -2.61 -3.79
C VAL A 23 -12.14 -1.12 -4.09
N ILE A 24 -10.96 -0.55 -3.84
CA ILE A 24 -10.66 0.85 -4.10
C ILE A 24 -9.86 0.90 -5.40
N ASP A 25 -10.35 1.66 -6.37
CA ASP A 25 -9.60 1.95 -7.60
C ASP A 25 -8.58 3.06 -7.30
N VAL A 26 -7.31 2.69 -7.26
CA VAL A 26 -6.22 3.60 -6.90
C VAL A 26 -5.60 4.16 -8.18
N ALA A 27 -5.46 5.49 -8.25
CA ALA A 27 -4.80 6.13 -9.38
C ALA A 27 -3.34 5.67 -9.51
N GLY A 28 -2.90 5.33 -10.72
CA GLY A 28 -1.53 4.88 -10.97
C GLY A 28 -0.47 5.88 -10.49
N LEU A 29 0.63 5.34 -9.96
CA LEU A 29 1.82 6.12 -9.65
C LEU A 29 2.67 6.31 -10.92
N VAL A 30 3.27 7.48 -11.05
CA VAL A 30 4.33 7.73 -12.02
C VAL A 30 5.65 7.84 -11.28
N PRO A 31 6.79 7.60 -11.95
CA PRO A 31 8.10 7.72 -11.31
C PRO A 31 8.33 9.06 -10.60
N GLY A 32 8.78 9.00 -9.35
CA GLY A 32 9.04 10.18 -8.52
C GLY A 32 7.80 10.76 -7.85
N ALA A 33 6.73 9.98 -7.70
CA ALA A 33 5.52 10.42 -7.02
C ALA A 33 5.74 10.70 -5.53
N HIS A 34 6.65 9.97 -4.86
CA HIS A 34 7.05 10.25 -3.48
C HIS A 34 7.69 11.64 -3.30
N GLU A 35 8.36 12.19 -4.32
CA GLU A 35 8.96 13.54 -4.30
C GLU A 35 7.91 14.68 -4.40
N GLY A 36 6.62 14.35 -4.46
CA GLY A 36 5.53 15.30 -4.63
C GLY A 36 5.23 15.69 -6.08
N LYS A 37 5.77 14.95 -7.06
CA LYS A 37 5.35 15.07 -8.47
C LYS A 37 4.05 14.28 -8.67
N GLY A 38 2.94 14.96 -8.98
CA GLY A 38 1.67 14.31 -9.36
C GLY A 38 0.75 13.96 -8.19
N MET A 39 -0.03 12.87 -8.33
CA MET A 39 -1.10 12.46 -7.39
C MET A 39 -0.62 11.56 -6.24
N GLY A 40 0.69 11.56 -5.92
CA GLY A 40 1.29 10.67 -4.90
C GLY A 40 0.55 10.71 -3.56
N ASN A 41 0.22 11.90 -3.04
CA ASN A 41 -0.53 12.01 -1.77
C ASN A 41 -1.91 11.34 -1.81
N LYS A 42 -2.60 11.36 -2.97
CA LYS A 42 -3.90 10.71 -3.12
C LYS A 42 -3.76 9.19 -3.16
N PHE A 43 -2.79 8.68 -3.93
CA PHE A 43 -2.44 7.26 -3.94
C PHE A 43 -2.14 6.75 -2.52
N LEU A 44 -1.35 7.51 -1.76
CA LEU A 44 -0.96 7.15 -0.41
C LEU A 44 -2.14 7.19 0.57
N ASP A 45 -3.07 8.13 0.40
CA ASP A 45 -4.30 8.18 1.19
C ASP A 45 -5.24 7.01 0.90
N ASP A 46 -5.33 6.58 -0.36
CA ASP A 46 -6.11 5.41 -0.77
C ASP A 46 -5.45 4.13 -0.22
N LEU A 47 -4.12 4.01 -0.34
CA LEU A 47 -3.35 2.90 0.21
C LEU A 47 -3.49 2.78 1.74
N ARG A 48 -3.54 3.92 2.44
CA ARG A 48 -3.73 3.99 3.88
C ARG A 48 -5.09 3.42 4.33
N GLN A 49 -6.09 3.47 3.47
CA GLN A 49 -7.43 2.93 3.74
C GLN A 49 -7.54 1.46 3.40
N ALA A 50 -6.71 0.96 2.47
CA ALA A 50 -6.67 -0.44 2.09
C ALA A 50 -6.00 -1.31 3.17
N ASP A 51 -6.34 -2.61 3.18
CA ASP A 51 -5.61 -3.63 3.96
C ASP A 51 -4.66 -4.44 3.07
N VAL A 52 -4.92 -4.46 1.76
CA VAL A 52 -4.15 -5.19 0.75
C VAL A 52 -4.05 -4.32 -0.50
N LEU A 53 -2.87 -4.31 -1.12
CA LEU A 53 -2.63 -3.72 -2.43
C LEU A 53 -2.54 -4.82 -3.49
N ILE A 54 -3.28 -4.68 -4.59
CA ILE A 54 -3.18 -5.56 -5.75
C ILE A 54 -2.55 -4.76 -6.88
N GLN A 55 -1.31 -5.10 -7.24
CA GLN A 55 -0.64 -4.50 -8.38
C GLN A 55 -1.01 -5.26 -9.65
N ILE A 56 -1.51 -4.53 -10.64
CA ILE A 56 -1.74 -5.05 -12.00
C ILE A 56 -0.51 -4.69 -12.83
N VAL A 57 0.07 -5.69 -13.51
CA VAL A 57 1.33 -5.56 -14.26
C VAL A 57 1.12 -6.03 -15.70
N ASP A 58 1.69 -5.31 -16.67
CA ASP A 58 1.66 -5.72 -18.08
C ASP A 58 2.75 -6.75 -18.40
N CYS A 59 2.38 -8.03 -18.30
CA CYS A 59 3.28 -9.14 -18.63
C CYS A 59 3.65 -9.24 -20.12
N SER A 60 3.01 -8.48 -21.02
CA SER A 60 3.37 -8.45 -22.44
C SER A 60 4.66 -7.67 -22.71
N GLY A 61 5.05 -6.78 -21.78
CA GLY A 61 6.22 -5.92 -21.93
C GLY A 61 6.06 -4.91 -23.07
N THR A 62 4.83 -4.54 -23.42
CA THR A 62 4.56 -3.57 -24.51
C THR A 62 4.26 -2.16 -24.00
N THR A 63 4.32 -1.97 -22.68
CA THR A 63 4.05 -0.70 -22.01
C THR A 63 5.21 -0.34 -21.08
N ASP A 64 5.64 0.93 -21.07
CA ASP A 64 6.59 1.44 -20.08
C ASP A 64 5.90 1.88 -18.77
N LEU A 65 6.69 2.32 -17.78
CA LEU A 65 6.21 2.75 -16.47
C LEU A 65 5.27 3.98 -16.51
N GLU A 66 5.27 4.73 -17.60
CA GLU A 66 4.39 5.89 -17.78
C GLU A 66 3.10 5.52 -18.53
N GLY A 67 2.94 4.26 -18.94
CA GLY A 67 1.80 3.79 -19.69
C GLY A 67 1.94 4.00 -21.21
N ASN A 68 3.12 4.37 -21.72
CA ASN A 68 3.33 4.53 -23.15
C ASN A 68 3.69 3.20 -23.82
N THR A 69 3.28 3.03 -25.07
CA THR A 69 3.64 1.84 -25.85
C THR A 69 5.13 1.83 -26.19
N VAL A 70 5.79 0.71 -25.92
CA VAL A 70 7.20 0.45 -26.24
C VAL A 70 7.38 -0.92 -26.91
N GLU A 71 8.50 -1.11 -27.60
CA GLU A 71 8.79 -2.40 -28.26
C GLU A 71 9.08 -3.53 -27.28
N SER A 72 9.66 -3.19 -26.12
CA SER A 72 9.99 -4.14 -25.06
C SER A 72 10.21 -3.39 -23.74
N ALA A 73 9.59 -3.87 -22.68
CA ALA A 73 9.80 -3.49 -21.28
C ALA A 73 9.88 -4.76 -20.42
N ASP A 74 10.60 -4.71 -19.30
CA ASP A 74 10.62 -5.79 -18.30
C ASP A 74 9.49 -5.57 -17.28
N PRO A 75 8.49 -6.46 -17.18
CA PRO A 75 7.43 -6.35 -16.18
C PRO A 75 7.95 -6.36 -14.74
N LEU A 76 9.13 -6.93 -14.49
CA LEU A 76 9.75 -6.93 -13.16
C LEU A 76 10.18 -5.53 -12.72
N ASP A 77 10.47 -4.63 -13.66
CA ASP A 77 10.84 -3.26 -13.33
C ASP A 77 9.63 -2.46 -12.82
N GLU A 78 8.41 -2.79 -13.26
CA GLU A 78 7.17 -2.21 -12.72
C GLU A 78 6.91 -2.64 -11.26
N ILE A 79 7.22 -3.91 -10.93
CA ILE A 79 7.13 -4.42 -9.56
C ILE A 79 8.14 -3.71 -8.65
N LYS A 80 9.42 -3.68 -9.07
CA LYS A 80 10.47 -3.00 -8.30
C LYS A 80 10.19 -1.51 -8.13
N PHE A 81 9.69 -0.87 -9.18
CA PHE A 81 9.33 0.55 -9.15
C PHE A 81 8.33 0.83 -8.02
N LEU A 82 7.23 0.07 -7.96
CA LEU A 82 6.22 0.23 -6.92
C LEU A 82 6.80 -0.06 -5.53
N GLU A 83 7.60 -1.13 -5.40
CA GLU A 83 8.26 -1.51 -4.14
C GLU A 83 9.18 -0.39 -3.63
N ASP A 84 10.00 0.19 -4.51
CA ASP A 84 10.91 1.29 -4.18
C ASP A 84 10.15 2.56 -3.75
N GLU A 85 9.08 2.95 -4.47
CA GLU A 85 8.23 4.09 -4.08
C GLU A 85 7.60 3.90 -2.69
N LEU A 86 7.14 2.68 -2.38
CA LEU A 86 6.59 2.34 -1.06
C LEU A 86 7.67 2.40 0.03
N HIS A 87 8.87 1.88 -0.24
CA HIS A 87 10.00 1.95 0.69
C HIS A 87 10.42 3.40 0.99
N HIS A 88 10.53 4.23 -0.05
CA HIS A 88 10.88 5.64 0.10
C HIS A 88 9.84 6.37 0.94
N TRP A 89 8.55 6.16 0.66
CA TRP A 89 7.47 6.79 1.41
C TRP A 89 7.45 6.39 2.90
N ILE A 90 7.53 5.08 3.20
CA ILE A 90 7.58 4.61 4.59
C ILE A 90 8.83 5.18 5.29
N GLY A 91 9.97 5.19 4.59
CA GLY A 91 11.21 5.79 5.07
C GLY A 91 11.04 7.27 5.43
N GLU A 92 10.37 8.05 4.59
CA GLU A 92 10.09 9.46 4.88
C GLU A 92 9.20 9.64 6.12
N ILE A 93 8.20 8.80 6.32
CA ILE A 93 7.35 8.84 7.52
C ILE A 93 8.18 8.60 8.78
N VAL A 94 9.09 7.63 8.74
CA VAL A 94 9.96 7.27 9.87
C VAL A 94 10.99 8.37 10.15
N VAL A 95 11.64 8.90 9.12
CA VAL A 95 12.73 9.89 9.25
C VAL A 95 12.21 11.30 9.55
N ARG A 96 10.93 11.59 9.26
CA ARG A 96 10.33 12.90 9.50
C ARG A 96 10.46 13.31 10.97
N ASN A 97 11.19 14.41 11.21
CA ASN A 97 11.52 14.95 12.54
C ASN A 97 12.38 14.01 13.42
N TRP A 98 13.21 13.15 12.82
CA TRP A 98 14.04 12.17 13.52
C TRP A 98 14.89 12.77 14.66
N SER A 99 15.49 13.94 14.45
CA SER A 99 16.36 14.59 15.44
C SER A 99 15.66 14.90 16.77
N ARG A 100 14.36 15.22 16.73
CA ARG A 100 13.56 15.45 17.92
C ARG A 100 13.24 14.13 18.62
N SER A 101 12.87 13.11 17.85
CA SER A 101 12.58 11.76 18.37
C SER A 101 13.81 11.15 19.03
N ALA A 102 14.99 11.26 18.39
CA ALA A 102 16.25 10.77 18.92
C ALA A 102 16.57 11.35 20.31
N ARG A 103 16.43 12.67 20.48
CA ARG A 103 16.64 13.33 21.79
C ARG A 103 15.67 12.86 22.87
N ALA A 104 14.43 12.54 22.50
CA ALA A 104 13.45 12.06 23.46
C ALA A 104 13.77 10.62 23.91
N VAL A 105 14.23 9.78 22.98
CA VAL A 105 14.72 8.43 23.30
C VAL A 105 15.97 8.49 24.19
N GLU A 106 16.92 9.40 23.89
CA GLU A 106 18.08 9.66 24.76
C GLU A 106 17.69 10.08 26.18
N ALA A 107 16.55 10.77 26.33
CA ALA A 107 16.00 11.19 27.63
C ALA A 107 15.24 10.06 28.38
N GLY A 108 15.16 8.86 27.81
CA GLY A 108 14.58 7.67 28.44
C GLY A 108 13.23 7.22 27.88
N GLU A 109 12.71 7.86 26.84
CA GLU A 109 11.52 7.38 26.14
C GLU A 109 11.80 6.14 25.29
N LYS A 110 10.76 5.32 25.08
CA LYS A 110 10.84 4.10 24.26
C LYS A 110 10.68 4.42 22.78
N ILE A 111 11.59 3.94 21.93
CA ILE A 111 11.53 4.17 20.47
C ILE A 111 10.25 3.58 19.85
N GLU A 112 9.76 2.48 20.40
CA GLU A 112 8.55 1.78 19.98
C GLU A 112 7.31 2.68 20.10
N ASN A 113 7.26 3.57 21.10
CA ASN A 113 6.17 4.54 21.22
C ASN A 113 6.16 5.50 20.02
N PHE A 114 7.33 6.01 19.63
CA PHE A 114 7.45 6.93 18.50
C PHE A 114 7.13 6.23 17.17
N LEU A 115 7.65 5.03 16.95
CA LEU A 115 7.39 4.27 15.73
C LEU A 115 5.92 3.88 15.63
N SER A 116 5.30 3.44 16.73
CA SER A 116 3.86 3.13 16.79
C SER A 116 3.02 4.36 16.45
N GLU A 117 3.31 5.53 17.01
CA GLU A 117 2.56 6.76 16.69
C GLU A 117 2.71 7.17 15.22
N ARG A 118 3.90 7.01 14.64
CA ARG A 118 4.19 7.41 13.26
C ARG A 118 3.56 6.46 12.25
N LEU A 119 3.64 5.16 12.50
CA LEU A 119 3.14 4.11 11.61
C LEU A 119 1.68 3.75 11.89
N ALA A 120 1.05 4.26 12.96
CA ALA A 120 -0.38 4.08 13.23
C ALA A 120 -1.25 4.56 12.06
N GLY A 121 -0.80 5.60 11.34
CA GLY A 121 -1.46 6.05 10.12
C GLY A 121 -1.60 4.93 9.09
N LEU A 122 -0.62 4.03 9.01
CA LEU A 122 -0.56 2.88 8.10
C LEU A 122 -1.17 1.60 8.67
N LYS A 123 -1.96 1.73 9.76
CA LYS A 123 -2.57 0.61 10.49
C LYS A 123 -1.56 -0.39 11.10
N PHE A 124 -0.30 0.00 11.29
CA PHE A 124 0.65 -0.82 12.04
C PHE A 124 0.24 -0.88 13.51
N THR A 125 0.16 -2.09 14.04
CA THR A 125 -0.09 -2.36 15.44
C THR A 125 1.20 -2.27 16.24
N ARG A 126 1.08 -2.15 17.56
CA ARG A 126 2.24 -2.08 18.45
C ARG A 126 3.03 -3.39 18.46
N GLU A 127 2.38 -4.52 18.18
CA GLU A 127 3.05 -5.81 18.04
C GLU A 127 3.87 -5.94 16.73
N GLN A 128 3.58 -5.10 15.74
CA GLN A 128 4.29 -5.06 14.46
C GLN A 128 5.47 -4.07 14.45
N VAL A 129 5.70 -3.37 15.56
CA VAL A 129 6.73 -2.35 15.77
C VAL A 129 7.74 -2.83 16.81
#